data_AF-A0A1M5RAT3-F1
#
_entry.id   AF-A0A1M5RAT3-F1
#
_cell.length_a   1.000
_cell.length_b   1.000
_cell.length_c   1.000
_cell.angle_alpha   90.00
_cell.angle_beta   90.00
_cell.angle_gamma   90.00
#
_symmetry.space_group_name_H-M   'P 1'
#
loop_
_entity.id
_entity.type
_entity.pdbx_description
1 polymer ?
#
loop_
_entity_poly.entity_id
_entity_poly.type
_entity_poly.pdbx_seq_one_letter_code
_entity_poly.pdbx_strand_id
1 'polypeptide(L)'
;MTPSTFETLKRRPRKAVARRDVALLEHSSENTWRSFYALTEHWRSDLTFVDNELNFFRKLMFDYFARRIDGSLLEQTRRLSTQETKIEKRRVALDERILDQKANLARLMENPFTHEAQTCRDEQEALENDFAELIKDFRLFKHNLFAVTTEILKSEKGQAVAVD
;
A
#
# COMPACT_ATOMS: atom_id res chain seq x y z
N MET A 1 13.35 -69.81 -32.43
CA MET A 1 14.25 -68.73 -31.98
C MET A 1 13.81 -67.44 -32.61
N THR A 2 13.17 -66.56 -31.84
CA THR A 2 12.76 -65.20 -32.25
C THR A 2 13.34 -64.22 -31.23
N PRO A 3 14.11 -63.18 -31.63
CA PRO A 3 14.64 -62.21 -30.69
C PRO A 3 13.66 -61.04 -30.47
N SER A 4 13.20 -60.95 -29.22
CA SER A 4 13.01 -59.74 -28.40
C SER A 4 12.91 -58.37 -29.11
N THR A 5 11.69 -57.85 -29.20
CA THR A 5 11.42 -56.42 -29.44
C THR A 5 11.41 -55.68 -28.10
N PHE A 6 12.55 -55.07 -27.74
CA PHE A 6 12.58 -53.95 -26.79
C PHE A 6 13.11 -52.74 -27.57
N GLU A 7 12.19 -51.97 -28.16
CA GLU A 7 12.52 -50.70 -28.78
C GLU A 7 12.79 -49.65 -27.69
N THR A 8 13.97 -49.08 -27.80
CA THR A 8 14.56 -47.98 -27.05
C THR A 8 13.63 -46.78 -26.84
N LEU A 9 13.42 -46.45 -25.56
CA LEU A 9 12.93 -45.15 -25.09
C LEU A 9 13.94 -44.05 -25.49
N LYS A 10 13.67 -43.33 -26.60
CA LYS A 10 14.42 -42.12 -27.00
C LYS A 10 14.31 -41.06 -25.89
N ARG A 11 15.33 -40.97 -25.05
CA ARG A 11 15.54 -39.83 -24.13
C ARG A 11 15.67 -38.55 -24.97
N ARG A 12 14.71 -37.63 -24.84
CA ARG A 12 14.81 -36.28 -25.41
C ARG A 12 16.01 -35.55 -24.79
N PRO A 13 16.84 -34.83 -25.56
CA PRO A 13 17.91 -34.03 -24.99
C PRO A 13 17.31 -32.85 -24.20
N ARG A 14 17.71 -32.70 -22.94
CA ARG A 14 17.49 -31.46 -22.17
C ARG A 14 18.21 -30.33 -22.92
N LYS A 15 17.47 -29.35 -23.43
CA LYS A 15 18.06 -28.15 -24.05
C LYS A 15 18.92 -27.45 -23.00
N ALA A 16 20.23 -27.34 -23.27
CA ALA A 16 21.11 -26.45 -22.52
C ALA A 16 20.71 -25.01 -22.86
N VAL A 17 20.23 -24.27 -21.86
CA VAL A 17 19.98 -22.82 -22.00
C VAL A 17 21.34 -22.14 -22.19
N ALA A 18 21.49 -21.33 -23.24
CA ALA A 18 22.77 -20.68 -23.54
C ALA A 18 23.10 -19.63 -22.46
N ARG A 19 24.37 -19.53 -22.07
CA ARG A 19 24.83 -18.58 -21.02
C ARG A 19 24.45 -17.12 -21.27
N ARG A 20 24.27 -16.71 -22.54
CA ARG A 20 23.80 -15.37 -22.90
C ARG A 20 22.32 -15.14 -22.55
N ASP A 21 21.48 -16.15 -22.70
CA ASP A 21 20.05 -16.06 -22.39
C ASP A 21 19.84 -15.97 -20.87
N VAL A 22 20.68 -16.66 -20.10
CA VAL A 22 20.69 -16.56 -18.62
C VAL A 22 21.07 -15.16 -18.16
N ALA A 23 22.13 -14.57 -18.71
CA ALA A 23 22.58 -13.22 -18.34
C ALA A 23 21.55 -12.11 -18.68
N LEU A 24 20.81 -12.26 -19.79
CA LEU A 24 19.74 -11.33 -20.17
C LEU A 24 18.52 -11.43 -19.23
N LEU A 25 18.17 -12.65 -18.80
CA LEU A 25 17.12 -12.89 -17.82
C LEU A 25 17.51 -12.38 -16.42
N GLU A 26 18.77 -12.57 -16.02
CA GLU A 26 19.32 -12.01 -14.78
C GLU A 26 19.19 -10.47 -14.76
N HIS A 27 19.65 -9.78 -15.81
CA HIS A 27 19.54 -8.32 -15.93
C HIS A 27 18.09 -7.80 -15.90
N SER A 28 17.16 -8.52 -16.53
CA SER A 28 15.73 -8.17 -16.51
C SER A 28 15.12 -8.34 -15.11
N SER A 29 15.55 -9.34 -14.35
CA SER A 29 15.07 -9.60 -13.00
C SER A 29 15.63 -8.61 -11.98
N GLU A 30 16.92 -8.28 -12.06
CA GLU A 30 17.57 -7.31 -11.19
C GLU A 30 16.97 -5.90 -11.33
N ASN A 31 16.68 -5.49 -12.58
CA ASN A 31 15.97 -4.23 -12.84
C ASN A 31 14.56 -4.22 -12.26
N THR A 32 13.89 -5.37 -12.20
CA THR A 32 12.55 -5.49 -11.60
C THR A 32 12.63 -5.31 -10.08
N TRP A 33 13.56 -5.99 -9.40
CA TRP A 33 13.72 -5.89 -7.95
C TRP A 33 14.11 -4.49 -7.50
N ARG A 34 15.00 -3.82 -8.24
CA ARG A 34 15.33 -2.41 -8.00
C ARG A 34 14.13 -1.49 -8.13
N SER A 35 13.27 -1.74 -9.11
CA SER A 35 12.05 -0.96 -9.31
C SER A 35 11.06 -1.15 -8.15
N PHE A 36 10.85 -2.40 -7.71
CA PHE A 36 10.03 -2.68 -6.53
C PHE A 36 10.62 -2.06 -5.26
N TYR A 37 11.93 -2.13 -5.08
CA TYR A 37 12.59 -1.51 -3.93
C TYR A 37 12.36 0.01 -3.93
N ALA A 38 12.59 0.68 -5.06
CA ALA A 38 12.31 2.12 -5.18
C ALA A 38 10.84 2.45 -4.91
N LEU A 39 9.91 1.64 -5.42
CA LEU A 39 8.48 1.81 -5.17
C LEU A 39 8.14 1.69 -3.67
N THR A 40 8.71 0.71 -2.97
CA THR A 40 8.51 0.57 -1.52
C THR A 40 9.05 1.77 -0.74
N GLU A 41 10.16 2.37 -1.14
CA GLU A 41 10.67 3.61 -0.51
C GLU A 41 9.69 4.77 -0.68
N HIS A 42 9.15 4.93 -1.90
CA HIS A 42 8.16 5.97 -2.18
C HIS A 42 6.92 5.78 -1.30
N TRP A 43 6.40 4.56 -1.19
CA TRP A 43 5.25 4.30 -0.33
C TRP A 43 5.51 4.60 1.14
N ARG A 44 6.70 4.31 1.69
CA ARG A 44 7.01 4.69 3.08
C ARG A 44 6.98 6.19 3.31
N SER A 45 7.49 6.97 2.35
CA SER A 45 7.37 8.42 2.38
C SER A 45 5.90 8.86 2.35
N ASP A 46 5.08 8.25 1.48
CA ASP A 46 3.65 8.54 1.41
C ASP A 46 2.91 8.15 2.69
N LEU A 47 3.23 7.01 3.31
CA LEU A 47 2.65 6.59 4.60
C LEU A 47 3.02 7.54 5.73
N THR A 48 4.23 8.10 5.69
CA THR A 48 4.65 9.16 6.62
C THR A 48 3.83 10.43 6.41
N PHE A 49 3.54 10.78 5.16
CA PHE A 49 2.68 11.91 4.84
C PHE A 49 1.23 11.69 5.33
N VAL A 50 0.70 10.48 5.14
CA VAL A 50 -0.63 10.08 5.65
C VAL A 50 -0.67 10.21 7.18
N ASP A 51 0.33 9.70 7.90
CA ASP A 51 0.40 9.82 9.37
C ASP A 51 0.41 11.30 9.81
N ASN A 52 1.26 12.12 9.21
CA ASN A 52 1.31 13.55 9.51
C ASN A 52 -0.03 14.25 9.29
N GLU A 53 -0.71 13.96 8.17
CA GLU A 53 -2.03 14.53 7.88
C GLU A 53 -3.10 14.00 8.85
N LEU A 54 -3.12 12.70 9.19
CA LEU A 54 -4.03 12.14 10.18
C LEU A 54 -3.85 12.80 11.55
N ASN A 55 -2.61 13.01 11.98
CA ASN A 55 -2.30 13.72 13.22
C ASN A 55 -2.82 15.16 13.20
N PHE A 56 -2.69 15.85 12.06
CA PHE A 56 -3.26 17.18 11.87
C PHE A 56 -4.79 17.16 11.95
N PHE A 57 -5.44 16.26 11.24
CA PHE A 57 -6.91 16.17 11.22
C PHE A 57 -7.50 15.77 12.56
N ARG A 58 -6.81 14.90 13.31
CA ARG A 58 -7.20 14.55 14.67
C ARG A 58 -7.23 15.79 15.56
N LYS A 59 -6.17 16.61 15.53
CA LYS A 59 -6.13 17.89 16.25
C LYS A 59 -7.22 18.83 15.77
N LEU A 60 -7.46 18.94 14.47
CA LEU A 60 -8.54 19.76 13.92
C LEU A 60 -9.92 19.34 14.48
N MET A 61 -10.22 18.03 14.49
CA MET A 61 -11.47 17.52 15.04
C MET A 61 -11.58 17.80 16.55
N PHE A 62 -10.54 17.55 17.34
CA PHE A 62 -10.58 17.78 18.78
C PHE A 62 -10.64 19.27 19.15
N ASP A 63 -9.82 20.11 18.54
CA ASP A 63 -9.68 21.51 18.96
C ASP A 63 -10.79 22.40 18.39
N TYR A 64 -11.25 22.12 17.17
CA TYR A 64 -12.23 22.94 16.47
C TYR A 64 -13.66 22.40 16.63
N PHE A 65 -13.88 21.09 16.48
CA PHE A 65 -15.25 20.56 16.54
C PHE A 65 -15.76 20.46 17.97
N ALA A 66 -14.93 20.04 18.94
CA ALA A 66 -15.40 19.81 20.32
C ALA A 66 -16.08 21.03 20.98
N ARG A 67 -15.69 22.24 20.59
CA ARG A 67 -16.30 23.50 21.09
C ARG A 67 -17.60 23.90 20.40
N ARG A 68 -17.97 23.20 19.33
CA ARG A 68 -19.02 23.59 18.36
C ARG A 68 -20.01 22.46 18.04
N ILE A 69 -19.87 21.30 18.68
CA ILE A 69 -20.69 20.12 18.41
C ILE A 69 -22.12 20.32 18.94
N ASP A 70 -23.10 20.22 18.04
CA ASP A 70 -24.49 19.90 18.34
C ASP A 70 -24.78 18.39 18.13
N GLY A 71 -26.02 17.95 18.30
CA GLY A 71 -26.37 16.53 18.15
C GLY A 71 -26.08 15.92 16.77
N SER A 72 -26.19 16.70 15.68
CA SER A 72 -25.90 16.24 14.31
C SER A 72 -24.38 16.16 14.08
N LEU A 73 -23.67 17.19 14.49
CA LEU A 73 -22.21 17.29 14.39
C LEU A 73 -21.50 16.22 15.23
N LEU A 74 -22.08 15.80 16.35
CA LEU A 74 -21.53 14.75 17.21
C LEU A 74 -21.42 13.42 16.47
N GLU A 75 -22.50 13.01 15.80
CA GLU A 75 -22.55 11.73 15.08
C GLU A 75 -21.62 11.75 13.86
N GLN A 76 -21.57 12.87 13.13
CA GLN A 76 -20.65 13.05 12.01
C GLN A 76 -19.18 12.97 12.47
N THR A 77 -18.85 13.65 13.58
CA THR A 77 -17.50 13.61 14.16
C THR A 77 -17.12 12.20 14.61
N ARG A 78 -18.04 11.46 15.24
CA ARG A 78 -17.82 10.07 15.65
C ARG A 78 -17.52 9.15 14.46
N ARG A 79 -18.23 9.33 13.34
CA ARG A 79 -17.98 8.59 12.10
C ARG A 79 -16.60 8.90 11.54
N LEU A 80 -16.19 10.18 11.52
CA LEU A 80 -14.86 10.59 11.10
C LEU A 80 -13.77 9.97 11.97
N SER A 81 -13.89 10.01 13.30
CA SER A 81 -12.92 9.37 14.21
C SER A 81 -12.81 7.85 13.99
N THR A 82 -13.94 7.19 13.68
CA THR A 82 -13.95 5.76 13.37
C THR A 82 -13.23 5.47 12.04
N GLN A 83 -13.46 6.29 11.01
CA GLN A 83 -12.76 6.18 9.73
C GLN A 83 -11.25 6.43 9.89
N GLU A 84 -10.89 7.48 10.60
CA GLU A 84 -9.51 7.84 10.92
C GLU A 84 -8.77 6.69 11.61
N THR A 85 -9.37 6.10 12.65
CA THR A 85 -8.79 4.95 13.36
C THR A 85 -8.57 3.74 12.44
N LYS A 86 -9.50 3.49 11.50
CA LYS A 86 -9.37 2.38 10.53
C LYS A 86 -8.22 2.61 9.55
N ILE A 87 -8.05 3.85 9.09
CA ILE A 87 -6.96 4.23 8.19
C ILE A 87 -5.63 4.10 8.94
N GLU A 88 -5.53 4.59 10.18
CA GLU A 88 -4.30 4.50 10.97
C GLU A 88 -3.86 3.05 11.18
N LYS A 89 -4.78 2.16 11.58
CA LYS A 89 -4.47 0.74 11.76
C LYS A 89 -3.95 0.08 10.48
N ARG A 90 -4.57 0.39 9.33
CA ARG A 90 -4.13 -0.13 8.03
C ARG A 90 -2.78 0.44 7.62
N ARG A 91 -2.56 1.73 7.84
CA ARG A 91 -1.28 2.41 7.57
C ARG A 91 -0.13 1.78 8.36
N VAL A 92 -0.31 1.51 9.65
CA VAL A 92 0.68 0.84 10.49
C VAL A 92 0.99 -0.58 9.98
N ALA A 93 -0.05 -1.39 9.74
CA ALA A 93 0.13 -2.76 9.24
C ALA A 93 0.82 -2.79 7.87
N LEU A 94 0.56 -1.80 7.02
CA LEU A 94 1.16 -1.69 5.70
C LEU A 94 2.64 -1.26 5.78
N ASP A 95 3.01 -0.34 6.68
CA ASP A 95 4.41 0.07 6.88
C ASP A 95 5.28 -1.12 7.35
N GLU A 96 4.75 -1.96 8.24
CA GLU A 96 5.42 -3.19 8.69
C GLU A 96 5.68 -4.15 7.51
N ARG A 97 4.66 -4.43 6.69
CA ARG A 97 4.81 -5.33 5.54
C ARG A 97 5.74 -4.74 4.46
N ILE A 98 5.70 -3.43 4.25
CA ILE A 98 6.62 -2.76 3.33
C ILE A 98 8.07 -2.90 3.80
N LEU A 99 8.33 -2.79 5.11
CA LEU A 99 9.67 -3.01 5.67
C LEU A 99 10.16 -4.44 5.43
N ASP A 100 9.31 -5.44 5.67
CA ASP A 100 9.63 -6.85 5.43
C ASP A 100 9.90 -7.12 3.95
N GLN A 101 9.04 -6.61 3.06
CA GLN A 101 9.21 -6.76 1.62
C GLN A 101 10.50 -6.12 1.13
N LYS A 102 10.85 -4.94 1.65
CA LYS A 102 12.08 -4.24 1.30
C LYS A 102 13.33 -5.04 1.70
N ALA A 103 13.29 -5.72 2.85
CA ALA A 103 14.36 -6.63 3.26
C ALA A 103 14.46 -7.86 2.32
N ASN A 104 13.32 -8.41 1.90
CA ASN A 104 13.29 -9.53 0.93
C ASN A 104 13.83 -9.11 -0.44
N LEU A 105 13.47 -7.92 -0.92
CA LEU A 105 13.97 -7.36 -2.18
C LEU A 105 15.49 -7.15 -2.15
N ALA A 106 16.03 -6.65 -1.04
CA ALA A 106 17.48 -6.51 -0.87
C ALA A 106 18.19 -7.87 -0.98
N ARG A 107 17.66 -8.92 -0.34
CA ARG A 107 18.20 -10.29 -0.44
C ARG A 107 18.13 -10.83 -1.87
N LEU A 108 17.04 -10.59 -2.60
CA LEU A 108 16.89 -11.02 -4.00
C LEU A 108 17.82 -10.28 -4.96
N MET A 109 18.15 -9.02 -4.67
CA MET A 109 19.15 -8.28 -5.43
C MET A 109 20.56 -8.83 -5.24
N GLU A 110 20.87 -9.38 -4.05
CA GLU A 110 22.15 -10.06 -3.78
C GLU A 110 22.18 -11.50 -4.32
N ASN A 111 21.05 -12.22 -4.26
CA ASN A 111 20.92 -13.59 -4.73
C ASN A 111 19.58 -13.83 -5.48
N PRO A 112 19.56 -13.66 -6.82
CA PRO A 112 18.32 -13.72 -7.61
C PRO A 112 17.70 -15.11 -7.79
N PHE A 113 18.43 -16.19 -7.46
CA PHE A 113 18.04 -17.58 -7.77
C PHE A 113 17.39 -18.32 -6.59
N THR A 114 16.88 -17.60 -5.60
CA THR A 114 16.15 -18.22 -4.50
C THR A 114 14.71 -18.57 -4.91
N HIS A 115 14.15 -19.60 -4.29
CA HIS A 115 12.73 -19.97 -4.44
C HIS A 115 11.78 -18.85 -3.97
N GLU A 116 12.31 -17.81 -3.33
CA GLU A 116 11.56 -16.70 -2.73
C GLU A 116 11.11 -15.65 -3.76
N ALA A 117 11.63 -15.71 -5.00
CA ALA A 117 11.31 -14.73 -6.04
C ALA A 117 9.81 -14.65 -6.39
N GLN A 118 9.10 -15.79 -6.41
CA GLN A 118 7.66 -15.80 -6.69
C GLN A 118 6.87 -15.21 -5.50
N THR A 119 7.17 -15.65 -4.29
CA THR A 119 6.55 -15.12 -3.07
C THR A 119 6.72 -13.61 -2.95
N CYS A 120 7.90 -13.09 -3.33
CA CYS A 120 8.16 -11.66 -3.31
C CYS A 120 7.33 -10.89 -4.36
N ARG A 121 7.05 -11.48 -5.53
CA ARG A 121 6.14 -10.88 -6.51
C ARG A 121 4.69 -10.87 -6.02
N ASP A 122 4.23 -11.97 -5.44
CA ASP A 122 2.87 -12.09 -4.91
C ASP A 122 2.65 -11.09 -3.77
N GLU A 123 3.64 -10.95 -2.87
CA GLU A 123 3.60 -9.93 -1.81
C GLU A 123 3.66 -8.51 -2.36
N GLN A 124 4.46 -8.27 -3.40
CA GLN A 124 4.50 -6.96 -4.07
C GLN A 124 3.13 -6.57 -4.62
N GLU A 125 2.45 -7.48 -5.33
CA GLU A 125 1.11 -7.24 -5.87
C GLU A 125 0.09 -6.99 -4.76
N ALA A 126 0.16 -7.76 -3.67
CA ALA A 126 -0.70 -7.54 -2.51
C ALA A 126 -0.48 -6.15 -1.89
N LEU A 127 0.78 -5.73 -1.72
CA LEU A 127 1.12 -4.40 -1.23
C LEU A 127 0.65 -3.27 -2.15
N GLU A 128 0.76 -3.44 -3.48
CA GLU A 128 0.25 -2.45 -4.45
C GLU A 128 -1.26 -2.22 -4.27
N ASN A 129 -2.02 -3.31 -4.14
CA ASN A 129 -3.46 -3.26 -3.95
C ASN A 129 -3.82 -2.62 -2.59
N ASP A 130 -3.20 -3.07 -1.51
CA ASP A 130 -3.48 -2.57 -0.16
C ASP A 130 -3.10 -1.09 0.00
N PHE A 131 -2.00 -0.67 -0.61
CA PHE A 131 -1.60 0.74 -0.65
C PHE A 131 -2.63 1.58 -1.43
N ALA A 132 -3.06 1.12 -2.62
CA ALA A 132 -4.06 1.83 -3.40
C ALA A 132 -5.40 1.97 -2.64
N GLU A 133 -5.83 0.93 -1.93
CA GLU A 133 -7.03 0.96 -1.09
C GLU A 133 -6.87 1.93 0.08
N LEU A 134 -5.74 1.91 0.78
CA LEU A 134 -5.46 2.85 1.88
C LEU A 134 -5.54 4.30 1.40
N ILE A 135 -4.90 4.63 0.27
CA ILE A 135 -4.91 5.99 -0.28
C ILE A 135 -6.33 6.39 -0.71
N LYS A 136 -7.11 5.47 -1.28
CA LYS A 136 -8.52 5.73 -1.63
C LYS A 136 -9.36 6.04 -0.39
N ASP A 137 -9.25 5.22 0.64
CA ASP A 137 -9.97 5.42 1.91
C ASP A 137 -9.55 6.73 2.59
N PHE A 138 -8.26 7.05 2.55
CA PHE A 138 -7.73 8.29 3.08
C PHE A 138 -8.27 9.52 2.34
N ARG A 139 -8.34 9.49 1.01
CA ARG A 139 -8.96 10.56 0.22
C ARG A 139 -10.43 10.75 0.54
N LEU A 140 -11.17 9.65 0.70
CA LEU A 140 -12.59 9.69 1.09
C LEU A 140 -12.76 10.29 2.49
N PHE A 141 -11.91 9.91 3.44
CA PHE A 141 -11.90 10.51 4.78
C PHE A 141 -11.67 12.02 4.72
N LYS A 142 -10.67 12.49 3.97
CA LYS A 142 -10.41 13.92 3.78
C LYS A 142 -11.61 14.66 3.20
N HIS A 143 -12.22 14.09 2.16
CA HIS A 143 -13.41 14.67 1.55
C HIS A 143 -14.53 14.84 2.58
N ASN A 144 -14.82 13.82 3.37
CA ASN A 144 -15.85 13.87 4.41
C ASN A 144 -15.51 14.90 5.50
N LEU A 145 -14.26 14.93 5.97
CA LEU A 145 -13.80 15.89 6.97
C LEU A 145 -13.98 17.34 6.48
N PHE A 146 -13.63 17.62 5.22
CA PHE A 146 -13.80 18.96 4.65
C PHE A 146 -15.27 19.34 4.50
N ALA A 147 -16.16 18.38 4.17
CA ALA A 147 -17.59 18.63 4.12
C ALA A 147 -18.12 19.07 5.50
N VAL A 148 -17.77 18.35 6.57
CA VAL A 148 -18.15 18.69 7.96
C VAL A 148 -17.57 20.05 8.36
N THR A 149 -16.28 20.27 8.07
CA THR A 149 -15.62 21.55 8.38
C THR A 149 -16.31 22.73 7.68
N THR A 150 -16.74 22.53 6.43
CA THR A 150 -17.45 23.55 5.65
C THR A 150 -18.84 23.85 6.23
N GLU A 151 -19.55 22.83 6.72
CA GLU A 151 -20.84 23.01 7.40
C GLU A 151 -20.70 23.85 8.67
N ILE A 152 -19.71 23.54 9.50
CA ILE A 152 -19.40 24.30 10.71
C ILE A 152 -19.09 25.77 10.36
N LEU A 153 -18.19 26.01 9.40
CA LEU A 153 -17.83 27.37 8.97
C LEU A 153 -19.03 28.16 8.41
N LYS A 154 -19.97 27.51 7.73
CA LYS A 154 -21.20 28.16 7.23
C LYS A 154 -22.14 28.55 8.37
N SER A 155 -22.30 27.69 9.37
CA SER A 155 -23.10 28.01 10.56
C SER A 155 -22.53 29.23 11.33
N GLU A 156 -21.21 29.37 11.40
CA GLU A 156 -20.55 30.53 12.03
C GLU A 156 -20.85 31.83 11.29
N LYS A 157 -20.76 31.83 9.95
CA LYS A 157 -21.07 33.02 9.14
C LYS A 157 -22.55 33.42 9.21
N GLY A 158 -23.46 32.45 9.28
CA GLY A 158 -24.89 32.72 9.42
C GLY A 158 -25.25 33.35 10.78
N GLN A 159 -24.57 32.95 11.86
CA GLN A 159 -24.76 33.54 13.19
C GLN A 159 -24.22 34.97 13.31
N ALA A 160 -23.15 35.30 12.58
CA ALA A 160 -22.56 36.65 12.60
C ALA A 160 -23.42 37.73 11.94
N VAL A 161 -24.40 37.36 11.09
CA VAL A 161 -25.28 38.30 10.37
C VAL A 161 -26.63 38.50 11.08
N ALA A 162 -26.97 37.62 12.03
CA ALA A 162 -28.23 37.69 12.78
C ALA A 162 -28.17 38.53 14.06
N VAL A 163 -27.03 39.20 14.30
CA VAL A 163 -26.81 40.11 15.43
C VAL A 163 -26.50 41.50 14.86
N ASP A 164 -27.52 42.12 14.25
CA ASP A 164 -27.59 43.57 13.95
C ASP A 164 -29.06 44.00 13.91
#